data_AF-A0A533XH03-F1
#
_entry.id   AF-A0A533XH03-F1
#
_cell.length_a   1.000
_cell.length_b   1.000
_cell.length_c   1.000
_cell.angle_alpha   90.00
_cell.angle_beta   90.00
_cell.angle_gamma   90.00
#
_symmetry.space_group_name_H-M   'P 1'
#
loop_
_entity.id
_entity.type
_entity.pdbx_description
1 polymer ?
#
loop_
_entity_poly.entity_id
_entity_poly.type
_entity_poly.pdbx_seq_one_letter_code
_entity_poly.pdbx_strand_id
1 'polypeptide(L)'
;MTSRKPVLVGDIVAALLENGGIRSTTTPVLYLWKDSGRVVRRIEIKTLEEFLSLFGVGTYQVYIENPEIDYVDSKRFKVNSLSIVTRYLGDGKWSEPVLQTDEEEVTRDFSRDFKAKATRRAARIAGKVQGTLTILSILYEAYKIIRGIRG
;
A
#
# COMPACT_ATOMS: atom_id res chain seq x y z
N MET A 1 -3.31 34.23 -7.31
CA MET A 1 -2.55 32.96 -7.19
C MET A 1 -3.52 31.90 -6.69
N THR A 2 -3.93 30.96 -7.55
CA THR A 2 -4.76 29.84 -7.10
C THR A 2 -3.90 28.94 -6.23
N SER A 3 -4.15 28.94 -4.92
CA SER A 3 -3.62 27.94 -4.00
C SER A 3 -4.11 26.58 -4.51
N ARG A 4 -3.25 25.86 -5.26
CA ARG A 4 -3.57 24.50 -5.68
C ARG A 4 -3.59 23.65 -4.41
N LYS A 5 -4.74 23.05 -4.11
CA LYS A 5 -4.85 22.10 -3.00
C LYS A 5 -3.78 21.01 -3.19
N PRO A 6 -3.05 20.62 -2.13
CA PRO A 6 -2.06 19.56 -2.22
C PRO A 6 -2.76 18.26 -2.64
N VAL A 7 -2.12 17.51 -3.53
CA VAL A 7 -2.59 16.17 -3.92
C VAL A 7 -2.22 15.21 -2.81
N LEU A 8 -3.21 14.53 -2.23
CA LEU A 8 -2.98 13.54 -1.17
C LEU A 8 -2.56 12.21 -1.78
N VAL A 9 -1.52 11.58 -1.20
CA VAL A 9 -1.08 10.25 -1.64
C VAL A 9 -2.13 9.20 -1.33
N GLY A 10 -2.81 9.35 -0.20
CA GLY A 10 -3.89 8.44 0.18
C GLY A 10 -5.02 8.40 -0.85
N ASP A 11 -5.37 9.53 -1.48
CA ASP A 11 -6.38 9.57 -2.53
C ASP A 11 -5.93 8.85 -3.80
N ILE A 12 -4.64 9.00 -4.17
CA ILE A 12 -4.05 8.29 -5.32
C ILE A 12 -4.05 6.78 -5.04
N VAL A 13 -3.63 6.38 -3.84
CA VAL A 13 -3.62 4.97 -3.41
C VAL A 13 -5.04 4.41 -3.41
N ALA A 14 -6.02 5.12 -2.85
CA ALA A 14 -7.42 4.71 -2.85
C ALA A 14 -7.93 4.45 -4.28
N ALA A 15 -7.72 5.39 -5.20
CA ALA A 15 -8.17 5.25 -6.59
C ALA A 15 -7.51 4.07 -7.32
N LEU A 16 -6.21 3.82 -7.07
CA LEU A 16 -5.50 2.68 -7.67
C LEU A 16 -5.97 1.34 -7.09
N LEU A 17 -6.28 1.30 -5.79
CA LEU A 17 -6.80 0.11 -5.12
C LEU A 17 -8.24 -0.20 -5.53
N GLU A 18 -9.08 0.82 -5.71
CA GLU A 18 -10.46 0.67 -6.14
C GLU A 18 -10.55 0.08 -7.55
N ASN A 19 -9.68 0.48 -8.47
CA ASN A 19 -9.51 -0.19 -9.78
C ASN A 19 -9.08 -1.66 -9.63
N GLY A 20 -8.36 -1.95 -8.55
CA GLY A 20 -8.04 -3.30 -8.14
C GLY A 20 -9.19 -4.00 -7.41
N GLY A 21 -10.37 -3.44 -7.22
CA GLY A 21 -11.45 -4.03 -6.44
C GLY A 21 -11.15 -4.13 -4.94
N ILE A 22 -10.36 -3.20 -4.41
CA ILE A 22 -10.19 -2.96 -2.96
C ILE A 22 -10.69 -1.55 -2.71
N ARG A 23 -11.88 -1.43 -2.15
CA ARG A 23 -12.45 -0.20 -1.65
C ARG A 23 -12.04 -0.01 -0.20
N SER A 24 -11.98 1.24 0.23
CA SER A 24 -11.68 1.59 1.61
C SER A 24 -12.68 2.63 2.06
N THR A 25 -13.25 2.42 3.24
CA THR A 25 -14.16 3.40 3.85
C THR A 25 -13.40 4.62 4.38
N THR A 26 -12.09 4.48 4.59
CA THR A 26 -11.18 5.55 4.99
C THR A 26 -10.07 5.75 3.95
N THR A 27 -9.45 6.92 3.95
CA THR A 27 -8.30 7.18 3.06
C THR A 27 -7.11 6.30 3.48
N PRO A 28 -6.55 5.46 2.58
CA PRO A 28 -5.35 4.68 2.86
C PRO A 28 -4.17 5.57 3.27
N VAL A 29 -3.34 5.05 4.17
CA VAL A 29 -2.18 5.76 4.69
C VAL A 29 -0.90 5.11 4.16
N LEU A 30 0.02 5.93 3.64
CA LEU A 30 1.35 5.49 3.24
C LEU A 30 2.37 5.85 4.32
N TYR A 31 3.12 4.85 4.79
CA TYR A 31 4.24 5.03 5.70
C TYR A 31 5.56 4.65 5.03
N LEU A 32 6.62 5.36 5.40
CA LEU A 32 8.02 5.02 5.14
C LEU A 32 8.71 4.68 6.46
N TRP A 33 9.29 3.49 6.53
CA TRP A 33 10.18 3.06 7.59
C TRP A 33 11.61 3.41 7.22
N LYS A 34 12.17 4.42 7.90
CA LYS A 34 13.53 4.86 7.68
C LYS A 34 14.41 4.35 8.81
N ASP A 35 15.41 3.56 8.44
CA ASP A 35 16.47 3.14 9.34
C ASP A 35 17.60 4.17 9.28
N SER A 36 17.95 4.76 10.42
CA SER A 36 19.10 5.66 10.56
C SER A 36 20.24 5.04 11.36
N GLY A 37 20.27 3.71 11.47
CA GLY A 37 21.28 2.91 12.16
C GLY A 37 21.11 2.86 13.69
N ARG A 38 20.54 3.91 14.30
CA ARG A 38 20.24 3.94 15.75
C ARG A 38 18.75 3.90 16.07
N VAL A 39 17.92 4.37 15.15
CA VAL A 39 16.47 4.47 15.33
C VAL A 39 15.79 4.12 14.02
N VAL A 40 14.81 3.24 14.12
CA VAL A 40 13.83 2.97 13.07
C VAL A 40 12.65 3.92 13.28
N ARG A 41 12.45 4.87 12.37
CA ARG A 41 11.35 5.83 12.42
C ARG A 41 10.30 5.49 11.36
N ARG A 42 9.04 5.43 11.78
CA ARG A 42 7.88 5.41 10.87
C ARG A 42 7.47 6.84 10.54
N ILE A 43 7.45 7.19 9.26
CA ILE A 43 7.08 8.51 8.74
C ILE A 43 5.82 8.34 7.91
N GLU A 44 4.76 9.10 8.19
CA GLU A 44 3.59 9.17 7.33
C GLU A 44 3.84 10.09 6.14
N ILE A 45 3.52 9.62 4.94
CA ILE A 45 3.60 10.37 3.69
C ILE A 45 2.17 10.77 3.33
N LYS A 46 1.84 12.06 3.49
CA LYS A 46 0.47 12.58 3.30
C LYS A 46 0.24 13.08 1.89
N THR A 47 1.22 13.78 1.32
CA THR A 47 1.07 14.46 0.03
C THR A 47 1.97 13.86 -1.06
N LEU A 48 1.61 14.06 -2.32
CA LEU A 48 2.42 13.64 -3.46
C LEU A 48 3.78 14.33 -3.45
N GLU A 49 3.84 15.59 -3.01
CA GLU A 49 5.10 16.33 -2.89
C GLU A 49 6.02 15.71 -1.82
N GLU A 50 5.48 15.36 -0.65
CA GLU A 50 6.23 14.63 0.37
C GLU A 50 6.72 13.29 -0.15
N PHE A 51 5.87 12.56 -0.88
CA PHE A 51 6.26 11.30 -1.52
C PHE A 51 7.45 11.51 -2.44
N LEU A 52 7.36 12.46 -3.39
CA LEU A 52 8.42 12.74 -4.35
C LEU A 52 9.72 13.21 -3.68
N SER A 53 9.65 13.86 -2.52
CA SER A 53 10.81 14.30 -1.75
C SER A 53 11.47 13.15 -0.96
N LEU A 54 10.66 12.22 -0.43
CA LEU A 54 11.11 11.16 0.47
C LEU A 54 11.33 9.81 -0.22
N PHE A 55 10.84 9.63 -1.44
CA PHE A 55 10.90 8.36 -2.13
C PHE A 55 12.34 7.95 -2.45
N GLY A 56 12.67 6.69 -2.17
CA GLY A 56 14.01 6.13 -2.31
C GLY A 56 14.07 4.70 -1.78
N VAL A 57 15.26 4.10 -1.78
CA VAL A 57 15.44 2.75 -1.21
C VAL A 57 14.99 2.74 0.25
N GLY A 58 14.06 1.86 0.57
CA GLY A 58 13.43 1.86 1.89
C GLY A 58 12.24 0.93 1.99
N THR A 59 11.75 0.74 3.21
CA THR A 59 10.58 -0.09 3.49
C THR A 59 9.34 0.79 3.57
N TYR A 60 8.35 0.47 2.74
CA TYR A 60 7.09 1.17 2.65
C TYR A 60 5.97 0.30 3.20
N GLN A 61 5.02 0.94 3.86
CA GLN A 61 3.83 0.29 4.40
C GLN A 61 2.60 1.04 3.91
N VAL A 62 1.69 0.34 3.26
CA VAL A 62 0.33 0.84 3.02
C VAL A 62 -0.56 0.29 4.12
N TYR A 63 -1.28 1.17 4.81
CA TYR A 63 -2.26 0.81 5.84
C TYR A 63 -3.65 1.22 5.36
N ILE A 64 -4.59 0.31 5.49
CA ILE A 64 -5.98 0.48 5.11
C ILE A 64 -6.85 0.05 6.29
N GLU A 65 -7.72 0.93 6.72
CA GLU A 65 -8.67 0.65 7.79
C GLU A 65 -10.04 0.31 7.19
N ASN A 66 -10.67 -0.75 7.71
CA ASN A 66 -11.95 -1.27 7.26
C ASN A 66 -12.04 -1.41 5.72
N PRO A 67 -11.15 -2.19 5.07
CA PRO A 67 -11.20 -2.41 3.64
C PRO A 67 -12.42 -3.24 3.22
N GLU A 68 -13.09 -2.79 2.17
CA GLU A 68 -14.09 -3.56 1.42
C GLU A 68 -13.40 -4.17 0.20
N ILE A 69 -13.41 -5.49 0.06
CA ILE A 69 -12.67 -6.14 -1.02
C ILE A 69 -13.69 -6.84 -1.92
N ASP A 70 -13.74 -6.43 -3.19
CA ASP A 70 -14.61 -7.07 -4.17
C ASP A 70 -14.32 -8.57 -4.19
N TYR A 71 -15.38 -9.37 -4.34
CA TYR A 71 -15.32 -10.83 -4.26
C TYR A 71 -15.00 -11.41 -2.85
N VAL A 72 -15.01 -10.58 -1.80
CA VAL A 72 -14.80 -10.98 -0.39
C VAL A 72 -16.06 -10.84 0.47
N ASP A 73 -17.11 -10.13 0.04
CA ASP A 73 -18.42 -10.01 0.71
C ASP A 73 -19.19 -11.34 0.79
N SER A 74 -18.61 -12.28 1.52
CA SER A 74 -19.31 -13.32 2.23
C SER A 74 -19.32 -12.88 3.68
N LYS A 75 -20.47 -12.98 4.35
CA LYS A 75 -20.69 -12.57 5.77
C LYS A 75 -19.71 -13.16 6.81
N ARG A 76 -18.74 -13.98 6.40
CA ARG A 76 -17.87 -14.80 7.26
C ARG A 76 -16.47 -14.22 7.51
N PHE A 77 -16.02 -13.27 6.69
CA PHE A 77 -14.66 -12.69 6.79
C PHE A 77 -14.74 -11.18 6.88
N LYS A 78 -14.47 -10.63 8.07
CA LYS A 78 -14.34 -9.20 8.25
C LYS A 78 -12.87 -8.88 8.52
N VAL A 79 -12.26 -8.11 7.62
CA VAL A 79 -10.92 -7.55 7.82
C VAL A 79 -11.13 -6.14 8.35
N ASN A 80 -10.72 -5.87 9.58
CA ASN A 80 -10.87 -4.53 10.16
C ASN A 80 -9.66 -3.66 9.81
N SER A 81 -8.51 -4.26 9.54
CA SER A 81 -7.35 -3.56 9.00
C SER A 81 -6.49 -4.45 8.11
N LEU A 82 -5.87 -3.79 7.13
CA LEU A 82 -5.00 -4.41 6.15
C LEU A 82 -3.74 -3.57 6.04
N SER A 83 -2.60 -4.21 6.27
CA SER A 83 -1.30 -3.58 6.14
C SER A 83 -0.39 -4.37 5.21
N ILE A 84 0.15 -3.72 4.20
CA ILE A 84 1.08 -4.33 3.26
C ILE A 84 2.42 -3.64 3.44
N VAL A 85 3.46 -4.43 3.71
CA VAL A 85 4.83 -3.96 3.87
C VAL A 85 5.66 -4.51 2.73
N THR A 86 6.35 -3.64 2.00
CA THR A 86 7.28 -4.04 0.94
C THR A 86 8.46 -3.06 0.88
N ARG A 87 9.61 -3.54 0.43
CA ARG A 87 10.83 -2.74 0.33
C ARG A 87 11.10 -2.36 -1.12
N TYR A 88 11.28 -1.07 -1.38
CA TYR A 88 11.84 -0.61 -2.65
C TYR A 88 13.34 -0.85 -2.65
N LEU A 89 13.82 -1.57 -3.67
CA LEU A 89 15.21 -2.00 -3.80
C LEU A 89 16.01 -1.09 -4.75
N GLY A 90 15.36 -0.10 -5.38
CA GLY A 90 15.94 0.69 -6.47
C GLY A 90 15.59 0.12 -7.84
N ASP A 91 15.83 0.91 -8.89
CA ASP A 91 15.65 0.51 -10.30
C ASP A 91 14.29 -0.11 -10.63
N GLY A 92 13.21 0.41 -10.04
CA GLY A 92 11.85 -0.11 -10.24
C GLY A 92 11.58 -1.46 -9.56
N LYS A 93 12.52 -1.99 -8.77
CA LYS A 93 12.40 -3.30 -8.11
C LYS A 93 11.86 -3.18 -6.70
N TRP A 94 11.00 -4.11 -6.34
CA TRP A 94 10.38 -4.24 -5.02
C TRP A 94 10.64 -5.64 -4.47
N SER A 95 10.76 -5.76 -3.15
CA SER A 95 10.77 -7.05 -2.47
C SER A 95 9.38 -7.71 -2.52
N GLU A 96 9.34 -8.99 -2.20
CA GLU A 96 8.06 -9.67 -1.96
C GLU A 96 7.26 -8.93 -0.87
N PRO A 97 5.98 -8.62 -1.12
CA PRO A 97 5.15 -7.89 -0.19
C PRO A 97 4.67 -8.82 0.92
N VAL A 98 4.77 -8.34 2.15
CA VAL A 98 4.24 -9.01 3.34
C VAL A 98 2.89 -8.40 3.65
N LEU A 99 1.84 -9.20 3.54
CA LEU A 99 0.50 -8.82 4.00
C LEU A 99 0.35 -9.15 5.48
N GLN A 100 -0.14 -8.17 6.24
CA GLN A 100 -0.53 -8.28 7.63
C GLN A 100 -2.00 -7.85 7.73
N THR A 101 -2.81 -8.69 8.36
CA THR A 101 -4.24 -8.45 8.57
C THR A 101 -4.57 -8.81 9.99
N ASP A 102 -5.49 -8.08 10.61
CA ASP A 102 -5.98 -8.36 11.96
C ASP A 102 -7.07 -9.45 12.01
N GLU A 103 -7.08 -10.36 11.01
CA GLU A 103 -8.14 -11.36 10.72
C GLU A 103 -9.09 -11.64 11.91
N GLU A 104 -10.30 -11.07 11.86
CA GLU A 104 -11.42 -11.55 12.68
C GLU A 104 -12.29 -12.50 11.84
N GLU A 105 -12.07 -13.80 12.03
CA GLU A 105 -12.93 -14.83 11.47
C GLU A 105 -14.20 -14.99 12.32
N VAL A 106 -15.37 -14.75 11.73
CA VAL A 106 -16.66 -14.84 12.45
C VAL A 106 -17.18 -16.29 12.51
N THR A 107 -16.50 -17.27 11.91
CA THR A 107 -16.93 -18.69 11.91
C THR A 107 -15.80 -19.71 11.98
N ARG A 108 -15.90 -20.67 12.92
CA ARG A 108 -14.94 -21.73 13.25
C ARG A 108 -14.78 -22.86 12.20
N ASP A 109 -14.48 -22.58 10.94
CA ASP A 109 -14.36 -23.66 9.91
C ASP A 109 -12.97 -23.73 9.26
N PHE A 110 -12.04 -24.42 9.93
CA PHE A 110 -10.60 -24.51 9.58
C PHE A 110 -10.26 -25.55 8.51
N SER A 111 -11.06 -25.71 7.45
CA SER A 111 -10.75 -26.68 6.39
C SER A 111 -9.46 -26.34 5.62
N ARG A 112 -8.78 -27.35 5.05
CA ARG A 112 -7.55 -27.15 4.26
C ARG A 112 -7.79 -26.30 3.01
N ASP A 113 -8.93 -26.48 2.36
CA ASP A 113 -9.37 -25.69 1.22
C ASP A 113 -9.63 -24.23 1.59
N PHE A 114 -10.14 -24.01 2.80
CA PHE A 114 -10.36 -22.67 3.33
C PHE A 114 -9.02 -21.92 3.48
N LYS A 115 -8.02 -22.54 4.13
CA LYS A 115 -6.67 -21.96 4.25
C LYS A 115 -6.05 -21.64 2.89
N ALA A 116 -6.16 -22.55 1.92
CA ALA A 116 -5.62 -22.33 0.57
C ALA A 116 -6.29 -21.14 -0.15
N LYS A 117 -7.60 -20.97 0.02
CA LYS A 117 -8.33 -19.80 -0.53
C LYS A 117 -7.90 -18.50 0.15
N ALA A 118 -7.73 -18.50 1.48
CA ALA A 118 -7.24 -17.34 2.23
C ALA A 118 -5.83 -16.92 1.75
N THR A 119 -4.91 -17.86 1.59
CA THR A 119 -3.55 -17.57 1.08
C THR A 119 -3.56 -16.99 -0.33
N ARG A 120 -4.37 -17.54 -1.26
CA ARG A 120 -4.48 -16.98 -2.63
C ARG A 120 -5.07 -15.57 -2.63
N ARG A 121 -5.99 -15.28 -1.71
CA ARG A 121 -6.58 -13.95 -1.53
C ARG A 121 -5.53 -12.96 -1.02
N ALA A 122 -4.80 -13.34 0.02
CA ALA A 122 -3.71 -12.56 0.59
C ALA A 122 -2.68 -12.17 -0.49
N ALA A 123 -2.24 -13.14 -1.29
CA ALA A 123 -1.31 -12.89 -2.40
C ALA A 123 -1.87 -11.91 -3.45
N ARG A 124 -3.16 -12.04 -3.82
CA ARG A 124 -3.80 -11.12 -4.79
C ARG A 124 -3.89 -9.69 -4.24
N ILE A 125 -4.22 -9.52 -2.96
CA ILE A 125 -4.29 -8.20 -2.33
C ILE A 125 -2.89 -7.57 -2.27
N ALA A 126 -1.90 -8.33 -1.80
CA ALA A 126 -0.51 -7.89 -1.73
C ALA A 126 0.02 -7.44 -3.10
N GLY A 127 -0.29 -8.21 -4.16
CA GLY A 127 0.08 -7.86 -5.54
C GLY A 127 -0.57 -6.56 -6.05
N LYS A 128 -1.83 -6.29 -5.72
CA LYS A 128 -2.52 -5.04 -6.12
C LYS A 128 -1.92 -3.81 -5.43
N VAL A 129 -1.61 -3.94 -4.14
CA VAL A 129 -0.99 -2.86 -3.37
C VAL A 129 0.45 -2.62 -3.85
N GLN A 130 1.22 -3.67 -4.12
CA GLN A 130 2.55 -3.53 -4.70
C GLN A 130 2.50 -2.90 -6.10
N GLY A 131 1.51 -3.25 -6.94
CA GLY A 131 1.28 -2.60 -8.23
C GLY A 131 1.01 -1.10 -8.08
N THR A 132 0.21 -0.73 -7.08
CA THR A 132 -0.06 0.67 -6.73
C THR A 132 1.23 1.44 -6.37
N LEU A 133 2.08 0.85 -5.51
CA LEU A 133 3.37 1.42 -5.15
C LEU A 133 4.34 1.49 -6.36
N THR A 134 4.26 0.52 -7.27
CA THR A 134 5.04 0.52 -8.50
C THR A 134 4.65 1.69 -9.40
N ILE A 135 3.35 1.96 -9.57
CA ILE A 135 2.87 3.13 -10.32
C ILE A 135 3.38 4.43 -9.69
N LEU A 136 3.31 4.55 -8.36
CA LEU A 136 3.86 5.72 -7.66
C LEU A 136 5.38 5.89 -7.89
N SER A 137 6.14 4.79 -7.90
CA SER A 137 7.58 4.83 -8.21
C SER A 137 7.85 5.29 -9.64
N ILE A 138 7.03 4.90 -10.61
CA ILE A 138 7.14 5.35 -12.01
C ILE A 138 6.87 6.86 -12.10
N LEU A 139 5.88 7.37 -11.37
CA LEU A 139 5.63 8.82 -11.30
C LEU A 139 6.83 9.59 -10.74
N TYR A 140 7.52 9.02 -9.75
CA TYR A 140 8.76 9.59 -9.24
C TYR A 140 9.88 9.59 -10.28
N GLU A 141 10.08 8.49 -11.00
CA GLU A 141 11.08 8.43 -12.09
C GLU A 141 10.79 9.47 -13.19
N ALA A 142 9.53 9.60 -13.60
CA ALA A 142 9.12 10.64 -14.55
C ALA A 142 9.38 12.06 -14.01
N TYR A 143 9.10 12.30 -12.72
CA TYR A 143 9.38 13.57 -12.07
C TYR A 143 10.87 13.92 -12.07
N LYS A 144 11.76 12.96 -11.77
CA LYS A 144 13.21 13.16 -11.83
C LYS A 144 13.67 13.60 -13.22
N ILE A 145 13.18 12.92 -14.26
CA ILE A 145 13.50 13.25 -15.66
C ILE A 145 13.07 14.68 -16.00
N ILE A 146 11.83 15.06 -15.66
CA ILE A 146 11.28 16.40 -15.94
C ILE A 146 12.08 17.49 -15.21
N ARG A 147 12.53 17.22 -13.98
CA ARG A 147 13.28 18.17 -13.15
C ARG A 147 14.79 18.16 -13.38
N GLY A 148 15.30 17.27 -14.25
CA GLY A 148 16.74 17.11 -14.47
C GLY A 148 17.50 16.60 -13.24
N ILE A 149 16.83 15.95 -12.29
CA ILE A 149 17.45 15.36 -11.10
C ILE A 149 18.16 14.09 -11.56
N ARG A 150 19.49 14.09 -11.52
CA ARG A 150 20.31 12.90 -11.82
C ARG A 150 20.41 12.02 -10.56
N GLY A 151 20.17 10.72 -10.73
CA GLY A 151 20.32 9.69 -9.71
C GLY A 151 21.77 9.28 -9.50
#